data_AF-A0A7J6SPB4-F1
#
_entry.id   AF-A0A7J6SPB4-F1
#
_cell.length_a   1.000
_cell.length_b   1.000
_cell.length_c   1.000
_cell.angle_alpha   90.00
_cell.angle_beta   90.00
_cell.angle_gamma   90.00
#
_symmetry.space_group_name_H-M   'P 1'
#
loop_
_entity.id
_entity.type
_entity.pdbx_description
1 polymer ?
#
loop_
_entity_poly.entity_id
_entity_poly.type
_entity_poly.pdbx_seq_one_letter_code
_entity_poly.pdbx_strand_id
1 'polypeptide(L)'
;PSDRVLSITDLPNPVVFVAVEPESAPDKAVVGSVVLCLVDTEYYGKWIYIDQVDVRENWWRKGVATAMLRRLLAYVKESRPEVVGAYLLVAPSHDPAKRLYEKVGFVYQGPSFYYDGYVYYFDSPSAAELPKNLPSNHIYLPVTTNRLVADILYDLLD
;
A
#
# COMPACT_ATOMS: atom_id res chain seq x y z
N PRO A 1 -12.95 9.27 21.36
CA PRO A 1 -11.62 9.88 21.07
C PRO A 1 -11.39 9.86 19.56
N SER A 2 -11.08 11.01 18.95
CA SER A 2 -10.78 11.13 17.52
C SER A 2 -9.29 10.88 17.28
N ASP A 3 -8.99 10.02 16.31
CA ASP A 3 -7.64 9.56 16.01
C ASP A 3 -6.83 10.69 15.37
N ARG A 4 -5.70 11.08 15.99
CA ARG A 4 -4.83 12.16 15.48
C ARG A 4 -3.58 11.57 14.84
N VAL A 5 -3.35 11.93 13.58
CA VAL A 5 -2.06 11.70 12.91
C VAL A 5 -1.02 12.59 13.59
N LEU A 6 -0.02 11.99 14.21
CA LEU A 6 1.05 12.73 14.89
C LEU A 6 2.07 13.26 13.90
N SER A 7 2.44 12.40 12.94
CA SER A 7 3.36 12.76 11.89
C SER A 7 3.17 11.86 10.70
N ILE A 8 3.35 12.44 9.54
CA ILE A 8 3.50 11.71 8.30
C ILE A 8 4.98 11.85 8.05
N THR A 9 5.71 10.82 8.45
CA THR A 9 7.10 10.77 8.07
C THR A 9 7.08 10.41 6.61
N ASP A 10 7.26 11.42 5.76
CA ASP A 10 7.89 11.16 4.47
C ASP A 10 9.14 10.37 4.86
N LEU A 11 9.12 9.05 4.63
CA LEU A 11 10.36 8.38 4.30
C LEU A 11 11.04 9.34 3.34
N PRO A 12 12.31 9.72 3.54
CA PRO A 12 12.89 10.89 2.88
C PRO A 12 12.74 10.90 1.36
N ASN A 13 12.29 9.79 0.76
CA ASN A 13 11.56 9.74 -0.51
C ASN A 13 10.35 8.77 -0.42
N PRO A 14 9.22 9.01 -1.13
CA PRO A 14 8.16 8.01 -1.29
C PRO A 14 8.76 6.70 -1.82
N VAL A 15 8.41 5.59 -1.18
CA VAL A 15 8.91 4.27 -1.56
C VAL A 15 8.06 3.78 -2.72
N VAL A 16 8.69 3.58 -3.87
CA VAL A 16 8.03 2.95 -5.02
C VAL A 16 8.45 1.49 -5.07
N PHE A 17 7.49 0.60 -4.82
CA PHE A 17 7.66 -0.84 -5.00
C PHE A 17 7.28 -1.18 -6.44
N VAL A 18 8.18 -1.76 -7.24
CA VAL A 18 7.94 -1.97 -8.67
C VAL A 18 7.89 -3.45 -9.06
N ALA A 19 7.06 -3.76 -10.05
CA ALA A 19 7.16 -4.98 -10.82
C ALA A 19 7.94 -4.69 -12.11
N VAL A 20 8.88 -5.57 -12.46
CA VAL A 20 9.60 -5.53 -13.73
C VAL A 20 9.28 -6.76 -14.57
N GLU A 21 9.47 -6.67 -15.87
CA GLU A 21 9.42 -7.83 -16.76
C GLU A 21 10.43 -8.91 -16.31
N PRO A 22 10.14 -10.21 -16.57
CA PRO A 22 11.03 -11.31 -16.23
C PRO A 22 12.41 -11.13 -16.90
N GLU A 23 13.44 -11.76 -16.34
CA GLU A 23 14.83 -11.59 -16.81
C GLU A 23 15.05 -11.92 -18.28
N SER A 24 14.21 -12.79 -18.85
CA SER A 24 14.24 -13.17 -20.25
C SER A 24 13.75 -12.08 -21.21
N ALA A 25 13.15 -10.98 -20.71
CA ALA A 25 12.71 -9.87 -21.53
C ALA A 25 13.88 -8.92 -21.84
N PRO A 26 14.06 -8.50 -23.11
CA PRO A 26 15.25 -7.75 -23.54
C PRO A 26 15.40 -6.38 -22.88
N ASP A 27 14.30 -5.74 -22.49
CA ASP A 27 14.28 -4.34 -22.03
C ASP A 27 13.98 -4.18 -20.53
N LYS A 28 13.74 -5.28 -19.78
CA LYS A 28 13.42 -5.31 -18.33
C LYS A 28 12.51 -4.15 -17.89
N ALA A 29 11.41 -3.91 -18.59
CA ALA A 29 10.60 -2.72 -18.35
C ALA A 29 9.81 -2.80 -17.03
N VAL A 30 9.55 -1.66 -16.38
CA VAL A 30 8.64 -1.59 -15.22
C VAL A 30 7.21 -1.81 -15.67
N VAL A 31 6.54 -2.86 -15.19
CA VAL A 31 5.17 -3.24 -15.59
C VAL A 31 4.11 -2.85 -14.58
N GLY A 32 4.50 -2.46 -13.37
CA GLY A 32 3.60 -1.95 -12.35
C GLY A 32 4.35 -1.29 -11.20
N SER A 33 3.63 -0.53 -10.39
CA SER A 33 4.16 0.18 -9.23
C SER A 33 3.15 0.29 -8.09
N VAL A 34 3.65 0.34 -6.87
CA VAL A 34 2.93 0.71 -5.66
C VAL A 34 3.63 1.91 -5.02
N VAL A 35 2.89 2.98 -4.76
CA VAL A 35 3.37 4.18 -4.05
C VAL A 35 2.83 4.17 -2.63
N LEU A 36 3.71 4.35 -1.65
CA LEU A 36 3.34 4.30 -0.24
C LEU A 36 4.12 5.28 0.63
N CYS A 37 3.58 5.57 1.82
CA CYS A 37 4.27 6.29 2.88
C CYS A 37 4.01 5.67 4.27
N LEU A 38 4.82 6.08 5.26
CA LEU A 38 4.63 5.71 6.66
C LEU A 38 3.82 6.79 7.38
N VAL A 39 2.83 6.36 8.14
CA VAL A 39 1.96 7.23 8.93
C VAL A 39 2.09 6.84 10.38
N ASP A 40 2.50 7.78 11.23
CA ASP A 40 2.59 7.57 12.67
C ASP A 40 1.35 8.15 13.35
N THR A 41 0.64 7.28 14.06
CA THR A 41 -0.61 7.61 14.73
C THR A 41 -0.42 7.56 16.24
N GLU A 42 -1.04 8.49 16.97
CA GLU A 42 -0.87 8.60 18.42
C GLU A 42 -1.31 7.34 19.18
N TYR A 43 -2.39 6.72 18.70
CA TYR A 43 -3.05 5.62 19.40
C TYR A 43 -2.80 4.26 18.76
N TYR A 44 -2.54 4.18 17.45
CA TYR A 44 -2.43 2.90 16.73
C TYR A 44 -1.02 2.62 16.22
N GLY A 45 -0.02 3.41 16.62
CA GLY A 45 1.36 3.23 16.18
C GLY A 45 1.58 3.53 14.71
N LYS A 46 2.57 2.86 14.10
CA LYS A 46 3.01 3.11 12.73
C LYS A 46 2.26 2.26 11.72
N TRP A 47 1.81 2.89 10.65
CA TRP A 47 1.04 2.31 9.57
C TRP A 47 1.68 2.59 8.22
N ILE A 48 1.38 1.76 7.23
CA ILE A 48 1.62 2.06 5.82
C ILE A 48 0.34 2.63 5.21
N TYR A 49 0.43 3.76 4.53
CA TYR A 49 -0.62 4.23 3.63
C TYR A 49 -0.21 3.91 2.19
N ILE A 50 -1.05 3.17 1.47
CA ILE A 50 -0.86 2.87 0.05
C ILE A 50 -1.70 3.87 -0.74
N ASP A 51 -1.02 4.75 -1.47
CA ASP A 51 -1.66 5.84 -2.22
C ASP A 51 -2.06 5.39 -3.63
N GLN A 52 -1.18 4.64 -4.29
CA GLN A 52 -1.38 4.27 -5.69
C GLN A 52 -0.90 2.85 -5.98
N VAL A 53 -1.66 2.13 -6.79
CA VAL A 53 -1.32 0.80 -7.33
C VAL A 53 -1.64 0.80 -8.82
N ASP A 54 -0.61 0.78 -9.65
CA ASP A 54 -0.75 0.77 -11.10
C ASP A 54 -0.12 -0.46 -11.72
N VAL A 55 -0.72 -0.93 -12.79
CA VAL A 55 -0.16 -1.95 -13.67
C VAL A 55 -0.37 -1.48 -15.11
N ARG A 56 0.59 -1.69 -15.99
CA ARG A 56 0.43 -1.42 -17.42
C ARG A 56 -0.70 -2.29 -18.00
N GLU A 57 -1.47 -1.73 -18.91
CA GLU A 57 -2.69 -2.38 -19.43
C GLU A 57 -2.43 -3.78 -20.03
N ASN A 58 -1.33 -3.95 -20.77
CA ASN A 58 -0.92 -5.25 -21.34
C ASN A 58 -0.49 -6.30 -20.29
N TRP A 59 -0.41 -5.90 -19.02
CA TRP A 59 -0.13 -6.74 -17.85
C TRP A 59 -1.33 -6.88 -16.90
N TRP A 60 -2.48 -6.30 -17.23
CA TRP A 60 -3.71 -6.48 -16.47
C TRP A 60 -4.18 -7.94 -16.49
N ARG A 61 -4.84 -8.34 -15.40
CA ARG A 61 -5.39 -9.69 -15.19
C ARG A 61 -4.35 -10.83 -15.22
N LYS A 62 -3.05 -10.50 -15.23
CA LYS A 62 -1.94 -11.47 -15.10
C LYS A 62 -1.47 -11.67 -13.65
N GLY A 63 -2.21 -11.17 -12.66
CA GLY A 63 -1.86 -11.31 -11.25
C GLY A 63 -0.79 -10.33 -10.73
N VAL A 64 -0.22 -9.48 -11.58
CA VAL A 64 0.87 -8.54 -11.21
C VAL A 64 0.54 -7.71 -9.97
N ALA A 65 -0.60 -7.02 -9.95
CA ALA A 65 -0.98 -6.19 -8.79
C ALA A 65 -1.14 -7.01 -7.50
N THR A 66 -1.75 -8.20 -7.58
CA THR A 66 -1.92 -9.09 -6.42
C THR A 66 -0.57 -9.51 -5.86
N ALA A 67 0.36 -9.88 -6.73
CA ALA A 67 1.67 -10.37 -6.33
C ALA A 67 2.58 -9.23 -5.83
N MET A 68 2.53 -8.04 -6.44
CA MET A 68 3.20 -6.84 -5.90
C MET A 68 2.73 -6.53 -4.48
N LEU A 69 1.42 -6.44 -4.26
CA LEU A 69 0.87 -6.09 -2.94
C LEU A 69 1.22 -7.15 -1.89
N ARG A 70 1.09 -8.45 -2.21
CA ARG A 70 1.47 -9.52 -1.28
C ARG A 70 2.95 -9.47 -0.90
N ARG A 71 3.82 -9.23 -1.88
CA ARG A 71 5.27 -9.15 -1.64
C ARG A 71 5.64 -7.91 -0.84
N LEU A 72 5.02 -6.77 -1.13
CA LEU A 72 5.15 -5.56 -0.33
C LEU A 72 4.76 -5.81 1.13
N LEU A 73 3.58 -6.40 1.37
CA LEU A 73 3.08 -6.67 2.71
C LEU A 73 3.97 -7.66 3.47
N ALA A 74 4.46 -8.71 2.80
CA ALA A 74 5.42 -9.64 3.38
C ALA A 74 6.75 -8.95 3.75
N TYR A 75 7.30 -8.15 2.84
CA TYR A 75 8.51 -7.37 3.07
C TYR A 75 8.37 -6.42 4.27
N VAL A 76 7.25 -5.68 4.37
CA VAL A 76 6.97 -4.80 5.51
C VAL A 76 6.90 -5.61 6.81
N LYS A 77 6.18 -6.74 6.81
CA LYS A 77 6.07 -7.61 7.98
C LYS A 77 7.44 -8.12 8.47
N GLU A 78 8.34 -8.45 7.56
CA GLU A 78 9.68 -8.98 7.88
C GLU A 78 10.68 -7.89 8.28
N SER A 79 10.67 -6.75 7.59
CA SER A 79 11.69 -5.71 7.74
C SER A 79 11.31 -4.57 8.68
N ARG A 80 10.01 -4.43 8.99
CA ARG A 80 9.44 -3.30 9.76
C ARG A 80 8.46 -3.81 10.83
N PRO A 81 8.92 -4.56 11.85
CA PRO A 81 8.04 -5.11 12.90
C PRO A 81 7.31 -4.03 13.71
N GLU A 82 7.76 -2.77 13.66
CA GLU A 82 7.09 -1.61 14.26
C GLU A 82 5.82 -1.18 13.51
N VAL A 83 5.63 -1.62 12.26
CA VAL A 83 4.44 -1.31 11.46
C VAL A 83 3.34 -2.31 11.80
N VAL A 84 2.18 -1.80 12.18
CA VAL A 84 1.07 -2.63 12.70
C VAL A 84 0.04 -3.00 11.63
N GLY A 85 0.01 -2.26 10.51
CA GLY A 85 -0.87 -2.56 9.38
C GLY A 85 -0.65 -1.64 8.20
N ALA A 86 -1.44 -1.87 7.15
CA ALA A 86 -1.52 -1.02 5.97
C ALA A 86 -2.96 -0.60 5.71
N TYR A 87 -3.17 0.58 5.13
CA TYR A 87 -4.50 1.03 4.72
C TYR A 87 -4.45 1.76 3.38
N LEU A 88 -5.60 1.79 2.70
CA LEU A 88 -5.77 2.45 1.41
C LEU A 88 -7.22 2.91 1.23
N LEU A 89 -7.42 3.84 0.29
CA LEU A 89 -8.71 4.40 -0.07
C LEU A 89 -9.03 4.09 -1.54
N VAL A 90 -10.27 3.70 -1.82
CA VAL A 90 -10.70 3.27 -3.16
C VAL A 90 -11.94 4.03 -3.57
N ALA A 91 -12.01 4.48 -4.83
CA ALA A 91 -13.24 5.13 -5.30
C ALA A 91 -14.43 4.16 -5.17
N PRO A 92 -15.62 4.61 -4.71
CA PRO A 92 -16.74 3.71 -4.45
C PRO A 92 -17.24 2.96 -5.69
N SER A 93 -16.98 3.49 -6.89
CA SER A 93 -17.33 2.86 -8.16
C SER A 93 -16.26 1.91 -8.71
N HIS A 94 -15.09 1.79 -8.06
CA HIS A 94 -13.94 1.06 -8.61
C HIS A 94 -13.91 -0.42 -8.18
N ASP A 95 -14.96 -1.17 -8.51
CA ASP A 95 -15.12 -2.59 -8.14
C ASP A 95 -13.94 -3.52 -8.49
N PRO A 96 -13.19 -3.34 -9.60
CA PRO A 96 -12.02 -4.18 -9.86
C PRO A 96 -10.92 -4.04 -8.82
N ALA A 97 -10.72 -2.84 -8.27
CA ALA A 97 -9.69 -2.58 -7.27
C ALA A 97 -10.12 -3.11 -5.90
N LYS A 98 -11.39 -2.90 -5.53
CA LYS A 98 -12.00 -3.49 -4.31
C LYS A 98 -11.78 -5.00 -4.23
N ARG A 99 -12.14 -5.71 -5.31
CA ARG A 99 -11.94 -7.16 -5.42
C ARG A 99 -10.47 -7.57 -5.34
N LEU A 100 -9.56 -6.77 -5.93
CA LEU A 100 -8.13 -6.99 -5.80
C LEU A 100 -7.68 -6.90 -4.34
N TYR A 101 -8.06 -5.83 -3.63
CA TYR A 101 -7.63 -5.62 -2.24
C TYR A 101 -8.18 -6.69 -1.30
N GLU A 102 -9.46 -7.05 -1.44
CA GLU A 102 -10.07 -8.15 -0.71
C GLU A 102 -9.35 -9.48 -0.95
N LYS A 103 -8.98 -9.77 -2.21
CA LYS A 103 -8.20 -10.97 -2.57
C LYS A 103 -6.78 -10.98 -1.98
N VAL A 104 -6.19 -9.80 -1.76
CA VAL A 104 -4.88 -9.66 -1.12
C VAL A 104 -4.99 -9.85 0.40
N GLY A 105 -6.17 -9.64 0.98
CA GLY A 105 -6.44 -9.78 2.41
C GLY A 105 -6.77 -8.47 3.11
N PHE A 106 -6.98 -7.38 2.37
CA PHE A 106 -7.54 -6.17 2.95
C PHE A 106 -9.02 -6.37 3.31
N VAL A 107 -9.44 -5.80 4.43
CA VAL A 107 -10.80 -5.84 4.93
C VAL A 107 -11.43 -4.47 4.74
N TYR A 108 -12.65 -4.43 4.21
CA TYR A 108 -13.43 -3.20 4.10
C TYR A 108 -13.83 -2.69 5.48
N GLN A 109 -13.56 -1.41 5.76
CA GLN A 109 -13.86 -0.75 7.04
C GLN A 109 -14.97 0.29 6.94
N GLY A 110 -15.64 0.40 5.79
CA GLY A 110 -16.67 1.39 5.56
C GLY A 110 -16.19 2.57 4.73
N PRO A 111 -17.11 3.51 4.42
CA PRO A 111 -16.78 4.71 3.69
C PRO A 111 -15.95 5.67 4.56
N SER A 112 -14.95 6.29 3.95
CA SER A 112 -14.20 7.43 4.47
C SER A 112 -14.29 8.58 3.46
N PHE A 113 -15.08 9.61 3.79
CA PHE A 113 -15.48 10.68 2.85
C PHE A 113 -16.14 10.16 1.57
N TYR A 114 -15.45 10.40 0.45
CA TYR A 114 -15.83 10.08 -0.91
C TYR A 114 -15.26 8.74 -1.36
N TYR A 115 -14.57 8.01 -0.49
CA TYR A 115 -13.86 6.77 -0.79
C TYR A 115 -14.28 5.63 0.14
N ASP A 116 -14.02 4.40 -0.27
CA ASP A 116 -14.13 3.20 0.54
C ASP A 116 -12.78 2.86 1.17
N GLY A 117 -12.77 2.72 2.49
CA GLY A 117 -11.56 2.44 3.27
C GLY A 117 -11.30 0.94 3.41
N TYR A 118 -10.06 0.55 3.16
CA TYR A 118 -9.60 -0.84 3.27
C TYR A 118 -8.37 -0.94 4.14
N VAL A 119 -8.31 -1.97 5.00
CA VAL A 119 -7.24 -2.17 5.97
C VAL A 119 -6.67 -3.59 5.89
N TYR A 120 -5.35 -3.72 5.89
CA TYR A 120 -4.63 -4.97 6.04
C TYR A 120 -3.93 -4.97 7.41
N TYR A 121 -4.17 -6.02 8.19
CA TYR A 121 -3.60 -6.15 9.53
C TYR A 121 -2.35 -7.01 9.49
N PHE A 122 -1.27 -6.56 10.14
CA PHE A 122 -0.13 -7.42 10.45
C PHE A 122 -0.36 -8.11 11.80
N ASP A 123 0.32 -9.24 12.02
CA ASP A 123 0.29 -9.97 13.29
C ASP A 123 1.15 -9.26 14.36
N SER A 124 0.82 -8.01 14.67
CA SER A 124 1.48 -7.21 15.71
C SER A 124 0.67 -7.25 17.00
N PRO A 125 1.29 -7.37 18.20
CA PRO A 125 0.59 -7.25 19.48
C PRO A 125 -0.20 -5.95 19.62
N SER A 126 0.25 -4.87 18.97
CA SER A 126 -0.40 -3.55 18.96
C SER A 126 -1.64 -3.50 18.06
N ALA A 127 -1.86 -4.48 17.18
CA ALA A 127 -3.06 -4.56 16.34
C ALA A 127 -4.34 -4.96 17.11
N ALA A 128 -4.22 -5.24 18.41
CA ALA A 128 -5.36 -5.53 19.29
C ALA A 128 -6.31 -4.33 19.46
N GLU A 129 -5.80 -3.11 19.31
CA GLU A 129 -6.61 -1.89 19.28
C GLU A 129 -6.83 -1.47 17.82
N LEU A 130 -8.00 -1.83 17.27
CA LEU A 130 -8.35 -1.50 15.89
C LEU A 130 -8.54 0.02 15.72
N PRO A 131 -8.02 0.64 14.65
CA PRO A 131 -8.38 2.02 14.29
C PRO A 131 -9.89 2.11 14.09
N LYS A 132 -10.58 2.83 14.98
CA LYS A 132 -12.03 3.04 14.87
C LYS A 132 -12.36 4.19 13.93
N ASN A 133 -11.40 5.08 13.65
CA ASN A 133 -11.53 6.14 12.67
C ASN A 133 -10.26 6.21 11.81
N LEU A 134 -10.37 5.86 10.53
CA LEU A 134 -9.30 6.20 9.59
C LEU A 134 -9.13 7.73 9.58
N PRO A 135 -7.89 8.24 9.55
CA PRO A 135 -7.67 9.68 9.61
C PRO A 135 -8.45 10.38 8.51
N SER A 136 -9.23 11.36 8.95
CA SER A 136 -10.21 12.11 8.18
C SER A 136 -9.61 13.09 7.16
N ASN A 137 -8.31 13.02 6.90
CA ASN A 137 -7.64 14.01 6.09
C ASN A 137 -7.03 13.26 4.93
N HIS A 138 -7.38 13.69 3.71
CA HIS A 138 -6.43 13.61 2.61
C HIS A 138 -5.11 14.10 3.17
N ILE A 139 -4.21 13.15 3.45
CA ILE A 139 -2.83 13.48 3.68
C ILE A 139 -2.43 14.12 2.35
N TYR A 140 -2.30 15.44 2.37
CA TYR A 140 -1.77 16.18 1.24
C TYR A 140 -0.29 15.80 1.18
N LEU A 141 0.01 14.70 0.49
CA LEU A 141 1.40 14.37 0.16
C LEU A 141 1.86 15.48 -0.80
N PRO A 142 2.92 16.23 -0.48
CA PRO A 142 3.51 17.10 -1.48
C PRO A 142 3.92 16.21 -2.65
N VAL A 143 3.42 16.52 -3.86
CA VAL A 143 3.76 15.81 -5.10
C VAL A 143 5.24 16.07 -5.38
N THR A 144 6.13 15.33 -4.74
CA THR A 144 7.56 15.40 -4.98
C THR A 144 7.96 14.23 -5.86
N THR A 145 8.01 14.52 -7.15
CA THR A 145 8.73 13.76 -8.17
C THR A 145 10.22 13.73 -7.84
N ASN A 146 10.65 12.87 -6.92
CA ASN A 146 12.05 12.46 -6.84
C ASN A 146 12.12 10.95 -6.65
N ARG A 147 12.47 10.28 -7.74
CA ARG A 147 12.60 8.83 -7.88
C ARG A 147 13.77 8.33 -7.04
N LEU A 148 13.48 7.69 -5.90
CA LEU A 148 14.37 6.66 -5.38
C LEU A 148 13.67 5.31 -5.61
N VAL A 149 14.26 4.50 -6.48
CA VAL A 149 13.85 3.12 -6.75
C VAL A 149 14.19 2.32 -5.49
N ALA A 150 13.17 1.95 -4.71
CA ALA A 150 13.34 1.04 -3.60
C ALA A 150 13.11 -0.38 -4.13
N ASP A 151 14.18 -1.16 -4.14
CA ASP A 151 14.25 -2.60 -4.41
C ASP A 151 13.43 -3.10 -5.63
N ILE A 152 14.15 -3.23 -6.75
CA ILE A 152 13.72 -4.00 -7.91
C ILE A 152 13.66 -5.47 -7.48
N LEU A 153 12.44 -5.97 -7.22
CA LEU A 153 12.23 -7.39 -6.93
C LEU A 153 11.96 -8.13 -8.24
N TYR A 154 12.94 -8.93 -8.63
CA TYR A 154 12.84 -9.90 -9.71
C TYR A 154 11.89 -11.06 -9.31
N ASP A 155 11.30 -11.64 -10.35
CA ASP A 155 10.48 -12.86 -10.35
C ASP A 155 9.06 -12.72 -9.81
N LEU A 156 8.17 -12.28 -10.71
CA LEU A 156 6.72 -12.33 -10.56
C LEU A 156 6.06 -13.45 -11.38
N LEU A 157 6.84 -14.29 -12.06
CA LEU A 157 6.35 -15.35 -12.92
C LEU A 157 7.27 -16.58 -12.84
N ASP A 158 7.09 -17.38 -11.79
CA ASP A 158 7.35 -18.82 -11.82
C ASP A 158 6.00 -19.56 -11.75
#